data_AF-A0A1E7YWA6-F1
#
_entry.id   AF-A0A1E7YWA6-F1
#
_cell.length_a   1.000
_cell.length_b   1.000
_cell.length_c   1.000
_cell.angle_alpha   90.00
_cell.angle_beta   90.00
_cell.angle_gamma   90.00
#
_symmetry.space_group_name_H-M   'P 1'
#
loop_
_entity.id
_entity.type
_entity.pdbx_description
1 polymer ?
#
loop_
_entity_poly.entity_id
_entity_poly.type
_entity_poly.pdbx_seq_one_letter_code
_entity_poly.pdbx_strand_id
1 'polypeptide(L)' 'MQWRYDKQDRELSLTTKTDNALSSMTSVDECQLWDDRGNCPLSYSSEMEVFPSRIGCRNITAAYRFEY' A
#
# COMPACT_ATOMS: atom_id res chain seq x y z
N MET A 1 -1.28 -6.28 10.43
CA MET A 1 -1.89 -5.70 9.22
C MET A 1 -3.10 -4.90 9.65
N GLN A 2 -3.31 -3.72 9.08
CA GLN A 2 -4.41 -2.84 9.39
C GLN A 2 -5.03 -2.35 8.09
N TRP A 3 -6.33 -2.63 7.91
CA TRP A 3 -7.09 -2.15 6.76
C TRP A 3 -7.90 -0.91 7.14
N ARG A 4 -8.14 -0.04 6.17
CA ARG A 4 -9.10 1.06 6.26
C ARG A 4 -10.01 1.00 5.05
N TYR A 5 -11.29 1.23 5.30
CA TYR A 5 -12.34 1.22 4.29
C TYR A 5 -13.08 2.55 4.28
N ASP A 6 -13.69 2.88 3.15
CA ASP A 6 -14.64 4.00 3.06
C ASP A 6 -16.06 3.58 3.47
N LYS A 7 -17.04 4.46 3.28
CA LYS A 7 -18.45 4.20 3.63
C LYS A 7 -19.15 3.24 2.67
N GLN A 8 -18.50 2.90 1.55
CA GLN A 8 -18.98 1.99 0.51
C GLN A 8 -18.24 0.63 0.60
N ASP A 9 -17.57 0.35 1.72
CA ASP A 9 -16.77 -0.85 1.98
C ASP A 9 -15.63 -1.08 0.97
N ARG A 10 -15.12 -0.01 0.34
CA ARG A 10 -13.95 -0.08 -0.55
C ARG A 10 -12.66 0.12 0.23
N GLU A 11 -11.63 -0.67 -0.08
CA GLU A 11 -10.33 -0.64 0.61
C GLU A 11 -9.55 0.64 0.30
N LEU A 12 -9.53 1.59 1.24
CA LEU A 12 -8.78 2.84 1.10
C LEU A 12 -7.28 2.63 1.28
N SER A 13 -6.90 1.82 2.28
CA SER A 13 -5.50 1.58 2.58
C SER A 13 -5.26 0.28 3.32
N LEU A 14 -4.09 -0.29 3.11
CA LEU A 14 -3.53 -1.39 3.88
C LEU A 14 -2.17 -0.98 4.45
N THR A 15 -2.04 -1.02 5.77
CA THR A 15 -0.75 -0.92 6.45
C THR A 15 -0.28 -2.31 6.86
N THR A 16 0.88 -2.71 6.37
CA THR A 16 1.56 -3.93 6.80
C THR A 16 2.85 -3.60 7.52
N LYS A 17 3.19 -4.43 8.52
CA LYS A 17 4.47 -4.40 9.19
C LYS A 17 5.03 -5.80 9.17
N THR A 18 6.27 -5.93 8.75
CA THR A 18 6.99 -7.20 8.68
C THR A 18 8.33 -7.03 9.37
N ASP A 19 8.55 -7.84 10.41
CA ASP A 19 9.80 -7.86 11.15
C ASP A 19 10.56 -9.16 10.81
N ASN A 20 11.86 -9.07 10.61
CA ASN A 20 12.76 -10.21 10.49
C ASN A 20 14.03 -9.97 11.32
N ALA A 21 14.95 -10.93 11.34
CA ALA A 21 16.16 -10.84 12.18
C ALA A 21 17.11 -9.67 11.82
N LEU A 22 16.97 -9.09 10.63
CA LEU A 22 17.87 -8.07 10.07
C LEU A 22 17.19 -6.71 9.87
N SER A 23 15.87 -6.64 9.80
CA SER A 23 15.13 -5.40 9.52
C SER A 23 13.68 -5.41 10.01
N SER A 24 13.12 -4.21 10.12
CA SER A 24 11.69 -3.96 10.28
C SER A 24 11.20 -3.14 9.09
N MET A 25 10.20 -3.65 8.37
CA MET A 25 9.59 -2.99 7.22
C MET A 25 8.15 -2.59 7.54
N THR A 26 7.78 -1.38 7.16
CA THR A 26 6.39 -0.89 7.13
C THR A 26 6.04 -0.56 5.69
N SER A 27 4.92 -1.09 5.20
CA SER A 27 4.31 -0.71 3.92
C SER A 27 2.97 -0.05 4.16
N VAL A 28 2.67 1.01 3.41
CA VAL A 28 1.36 1.64 3.34
C VAL A 28 0.94 1.68 1.88
N ASP A 29 -0.04 0.85 1.54
CA ASP A 29 -0.67 0.76 0.23
C ASP A 29 -1.97 1.55 0.26
N GLU A 30 -2.18 2.47 -0.68
CA GLU A 30 -3.33 3.37 -0.73
C GLU A 30 -3.94 3.44 -2.13
N CYS A 31 -5.27 3.39 -2.19
CA CYS A 31 -5.97 3.68 -3.43
C CYS A 31 -6.02 5.19 -3.70
N GLN A 32 -5.62 5.60 -4.91
CA GLN A 32 -5.58 7.01 -5.31
C GLN A 32 -6.73 7.40 -6.23
N LEU A 33 -7.29 6.44 -6.98
CA LEU A 33 -8.40 6.66 -7.88
C LEU A 33 -9.31 5.43 -7.86
N TRP A 34 -10.60 5.66 -7.65
CA TRP A 34 -11.63 4.64 -7.82
C TRP A 34 -12.32 4.81 -9.16
N ASP A 35 -12.60 3.72 -9.86
CA ASP A 35 -13.49 3.73 -11.02
C ASP A 35 -14.97 3.52 -10.60
N ASP A 36 -15.87 3.64 -11.58
CA ASP A 36 -17.32 3.50 -11.38
C ASP A 36 -17.76 2.09 -10.97
N ARG A 37 -16.87 1.09 -11.10
CA ARG A 37 -17.11 -0.31 -10.73
C ARG A 37 -16.52 -0.65 -9.37
N GLY A 38 -15.85 0.30 -8.72
CA GLY A 38 -15.26 0.12 -7.40
C GLY A 38 -13.87 -0.51 -7.41
N ASN A 39 -13.18 -0.54 -8.55
CA ASN A 39 -11.77 -0.93 -8.59
C ASN A 39 -10.87 0.27 -8.36
N CYS A 40 -9.62 -0.03 -8.00
CA CYS A 40 -8.58 0.96 -7.84
C CYS A 40 -7.62 0.96 -9.06
N PRO A 41 -7.91 1.69 -10.15
CA PRO A 41 -7.02 1.79 -11.32
C PRO A 41 -5.71 2.53 -11.04
N LEU A 42 -5.58 3.29 -9.95
CA LEU A 42 -4.33 3.95 -9.57
C LEU A 42 -4.09 3.75 -8.09
N SER A 43 -3.00 3.08 -7.74
CA SER A 43 -2.56 2.90 -6.37
C SER A 43 -1.17 3.48 -6.14
N TYR A 44 -0.91 3.85 -4.90
CA TYR A 44 0.39 4.31 -4.43
C TYR A 44 0.77 3.52 -3.19
N SER A 45 2.02 3.08 -3.14
CA SER A 45 2.60 2.38 -2.00
C SER A 45 3.85 3.09 -1.53
N SER A 46 3.95 3.27 -0.21
CA SER A 46 5.16 3.75 0.44
C SER A 46 5.69 2.69 1.38
N GLU A 47 6.94 2.30 1.18
CA GLU A 47 7.63 1.34 2.01
C GLU A 47 8.80 2.02 2.73
N MET A 48 8.92 1.74 4.02
CA MET A 48 10.08 2.10 4.82
C MET A 48 10.64 0.85 5.48
N GLU A 49 11.90 0.54 5.20
CA GLU A 49 12.62 -0.57 5.81
C GLU A 49 13.81 -0.06 6.63
N VAL A 50 13.79 -0.37 7.92
CA VAL A 50 14.81 0.02 8.89
C VAL A 50 15.69 -1.18 9.19
N PHE A 51 16.98 -1.06 8.88
CA PHE A 51 18.05 -1.98 9.24
C PHE A 51 18.87 -1.38 10.40
N PRO A 52 19.67 -2.18 11.12
CA PRO A 52 20.59 -1.67 12.15
C PRO A 52 21.54 -0.57 11.66
N SER A 53 21.92 -0.59 10.38
CA SER A 53 22.93 0.32 9.82
C SER A 53 22.41 1.30 8.76
N ARG A 54 21.14 1.17 8.32
CA ARG A 54 20.58 2.02 7.26
C ARG A 54 19.06 2.04 7.26
N ILE A 55 18.49 3.04 6.60
CA ILE A 55 17.05 3.13 6.30
C ILE A 55 16.88 3.17 4.79
N GLY A 56 15.98 2.34 4.26
CA GLY A 56 15.55 2.37 2.87
C GLY A 56 14.11 2.82 2.75
N CYS A 57 13.83 3.75 1.84
CA CYS A 57 12.48 4.20 1.51
C CYS A 57 12.19 3.95 0.02
N ARG A 58 11.00 3.45 -0.29
CA ARG A 58 10.54 3.18 -1.66
C ARG A 58 9.15 3.76 -1.84
N ASN A 59 8.94 4.42 -2.97
CA ASN A 59 7.64 4.96 -3.38
C ASN A 59 7.27 4.30 -4.71
N ILE A 60 6.14 3.60 -4.74
CA ILE A 60 5.74 2.74 -5.86
C ILE A 60 4.36 3.18 -6.30
N THR A 61 4.25 3.64 -7.55
CA THR A 61 2.96 3.94 -8.16
C THR A 61 2.62 2.84 -9.15
N ALA A 62 1.40 2.33 -9.08
CA ALA A 62 0.90 1.34 -10.02
C ALA A 62 -0.40 1.83 -10.67
N ALA A 63 -0.47 1.69 -11.99
CA ALA A 63 -1.66 2.00 -12.78
C ALA A 63 -2.15 0.71 -13.44
N TYR A 64 -3.45 0.45 -13.31
CA TYR A 64 -4.10 -0.77 -13.77
C TYR A 64 -5.19 -0.44 -14.79
N ARG A 65 -5.36 -1.32 -15.78
CA ARG A 65 -6.52 -1.36 -16.66
C ARG A 65 -7.25 -2.67 -16.40
N PHE A 66 -8.50 -2.56 -15.94
CA PHE A 66 -9.37 -3.71 -15.73
C PHE A 66 -10.15 -4.00 -17.02
N GLU A 67 -10.16 -5.25 -17.46
CA GLU A 67 -10.95 -5.74 -18.59
C GLU A 67 -11.90 -6.83 -18.08
N TYR A 68 -13.16 -6.81 -18.54
CA TYR A 68 -14.25 -7.65 -18.05
C TYR A 68 -14.95 -8.36 -19.19
#